data_AF-A0A8S7IK44-F1
#
_entry.id   AF-A0A8S7IK44-F1
#
_cell.length_a   1.000
_cell.length_b   1.000
_cell.length_c   1.000
_cell.angle_alpha   90.00
_cell.angle_beta   90.00
_cell.angle_gamma   90.00
#
_symmetry.space_group_name_H-M   'P 1'
#
loop_
_entity.id
_entity.type
_entity.pdbx_description
1 polymer ?
#
loop_
_entity_poly.entity_id
_entity_poly.type
_entity_poly.pdbx_seq_one_letter_code
_entity_poly.pdbx_strand_id
1 'polypeptide(L)'
;MEHGARLSTSRVMAIAFIFMSVLIVLSLSVNVIQGVNNYRLQNEQRTAVTPMAFNAPFAVSQNSADASYLQQMALSFIALRLNVSSETVDASHQALLQYIRPGAQNQMKVILAEEAKRIKNDNVNSAFFQTSVRVWPQY
;
A
#
# COMPACT_ATOMS: atom_id res chain seq x y z
N MET A 1 -6.67 73.02 16.65
CA MET A 1 -5.68 72.16 15.97
C MET A 1 -5.95 70.65 16.17
N GLU A 2 -6.95 70.24 16.99
CA GLU A 2 -7.24 68.82 17.26
C GLU A 2 -7.98 68.04 16.14
N HIS A 3 -8.69 68.74 15.23
CA HIS A 3 -9.45 68.07 14.17
C HIS A 3 -8.58 67.40 13.08
N GLY A 4 -7.37 67.90 12.83
CA GLY A 4 -6.44 67.30 11.85
C GLY A 4 -5.78 66.01 12.34
N ALA A 5 -5.50 65.91 13.64
CA ALA A 5 -4.88 64.73 14.25
C ALA A 5 -5.83 63.52 14.23
N ARG A 6 -7.12 63.72 14.53
CA ARG A 6 -8.13 62.64 14.52
C ARG A 6 -8.33 62.05 13.12
N LEU A 7 -8.28 62.87 12.06
CA LEU A 7 -8.35 62.40 10.68
C LEU A 7 -7.14 61.53 10.28
N SER A 8 -5.92 61.92 10.70
CA SER A 8 -4.71 61.12 10.44
C SER A 8 -4.76 59.77 11.17
N THR A 9 -5.11 59.76 12.46
CA THR A 9 -5.24 58.53 13.25
C THR A 9 -6.31 57.59 12.69
N SER A 10 -7.45 58.12 12.23
CA SER A 10 -8.50 57.28 11.61
C SER A 10 -8.07 56.62 10.30
N ARG A 11 -7.27 57.30 9.47
CA ARG A 11 -6.73 56.73 8.22
C ARG A 11 -5.70 55.65 8.50
N VAL A 12 -4.82 55.85 9.49
CA VAL A 12 -3.84 54.85 9.92
C VAL A 12 -4.53 53.62 10.48
N MET A 13 -5.56 53.78 11.32
CA MET A 13 -6.35 52.66 11.83
C MET A 13 -7.07 51.90 10.71
N ALA A 14 -7.65 52.60 9.73
CA ALA A 14 -8.29 51.95 8.58
C ALA A 14 -7.31 51.12 7.75
N ILE A 15 -6.09 51.63 7.50
CA ILE A 15 -5.03 50.89 6.80
C ILE A 15 -4.60 49.67 7.61
N ALA A 16 -4.46 49.80 8.93
CA ALA A 16 -4.13 48.69 9.82
C ALA A 16 -5.20 47.58 9.79
N PHE A 17 -6.49 47.94 9.78
CA PHE A 17 -7.59 46.97 9.66
C PHE A 17 -7.60 46.27 8.30
N ILE A 18 -7.37 47.01 7.21
CA ILE A 18 -7.27 46.42 5.86
C ILE A 18 -6.09 45.44 5.83
N PHE A 19 -4.93 45.83 6.32
CA PHE A 19 -3.76 44.96 6.38
C PHE A 19 -4.01 43.70 7.22
N MET A 20 -4.62 43.86 8.41
CA MET A 20 -4.97 42.73 9.28
C MET A 20 -5.97 41.78 8.62
N SER A 21 -6.96 42.33 7.89
CA SER A 21 -7.95 41.54 7.15
C SER A 21 -7.31 40.71 6.04
N VAL A 22 -6.35 41.29 5.31
CA VAL A 22 -5.60 40.61 4.25
C VAL A 22 -4.76 39.48 4.85
N LEU A 23 -4.09 39.71 5.99
CA LEU A 23 -3.31 38.67 6.67
C LEU A 23 -4.19 37.50 7.13
N ILE A 24 -5.38 37.77 7.65
CA ILE A 24 -6.33 36.73 8.08
C ILE A 24 -6.79 35.89 6.88
N VAL A 25 -7.17 36.53 5.77
CA VAL A 25 -7.60 35.81 4.55
C VAL A 25 -6.47 34.95 3.98
N LEU A 26 -5.24 35.46 3.97
CA LEU A 26 -4.08 34.73 3.48
C LEU A 26 -3.75 33.53 4.38
N SER A 27 -3.80 33.72 5.71
CA SER A 27 -3.62 32.65 6.69
C SER A 27 -4.68 31.56 6.55
N LEU A 28 -5.95 31.94 6.41
CA LEU A 28 -7.06 30.99 6.24
C LEU A 28 -6.90 30.20 4.93
N SER A 29 -6.49 30.85 3.84
CA SER A 29 -6.26 30.20 2.55
C SER A 29 -5.15 29.15 2.62
N VAL A 30 -4.04 29.47 3.31
CA VAL A 30 -2.93 28.52 3.52
C VAL A 30 -3.38 27.32 4.37
N ASN A 31 -4.20 27.55 5.41
CA ASN A 31 -4.74 26.46 6.22
C ASN A 31 -5.68 25.54 5.43
N VAL A 32 -6.51 26.09 4.54
CA VAL A 32 -7.38 25.28 3.66
C VAL A 32 -6.56 24.44 2.69
N ILE A 33 -5.53 25.02 2.06
CA ILE A 33 -4.63 24.29 1.15
C ILE A 33 -3.91 23.17 1.90
N GLN A 34 -3.41 23.45 3.11
CA GLN A 34 -2.79 22.42 3.96
C GLN A 34 -3.80 21.34 4.36
N GLY A 35 -5.03 21.70 4.71
CA GLY A 35 -6.09 20.75 5.05
C GLY A 35 -6.44 19.83 3.88
N VAL A 36 -6.60 20.36 2.67
CA VAL A 36 -6.88 19.57 1.46
C VAL A 36 -5.69 18.67 1.12
N ASN A 37 -4.46 19.18 1.19
CA ASN A 37 -3.28 18.39 0.91
C ASN A 37 -3.07 17.29 1.96
N ASN A 38 -3.32 17.59 3.23
CA ASN A 38 -3.24 16.62 4.32
C ASN A 38 -4.35 15.56 4.21
N TYR A 39 -5.57 15.93 3.82
CA TYR A 39 -6.64 14.98 3.53
C TYR A 39 -6.28 14.05 2.36
N ARG A 40 -5.68 14.59 1.29
CA ARG A 40 -5.17 13.77 0.17
C ARG A 40 -4.06 12.82 0.61
N LEU A 41 -3.09 13.29 1.41
CA LEU A 41 -1.98 12.48 1.93
C LEU A 41 -2.44 11.42 2.93
N GLN A 42 -3.48 11.70 3.74
CA GLN A 42 -4.11 10.71 4.61
C GLN A 42 -4.88 9.66 3.82
N ASN A 43 -5.58 10.05 2.75
CA ASN A 43 -6.30 9.10 1.90
C ASN A 43 -5.33 8.28 1.01
N GLU A 44 -4.15 8.83 0.69
CA GLU A 44 -3.01 8.13 0.08
C GLU A 44 -2.13 7.41 1.11
N GLN A 45 -2.64 7.12 2.32
CA GLN A 45 -1.91 6.34 3.34
C GLN A 45 -1.40 5.04 2.73
N ARG A 46 -0.12 5.06 2.34
CA ARG A 46 0.61 3.92 1.84
C ARG A 46 0.73 2.95 3.00
N THR A 47 -0.16 1.98 3.03
CA THR A 47 -0.08 0.91 4.03
C THR A 47 1.08 0.03 3.60
N ALA A 48 2.24 0.21 4.25
CA ALA A 48 3.37 -0.68 4.08
C ALA A 48 3.02 -2.02 4.73
N VAL A 49 2.36 -2.90 3.97
CA VAL A 49 2.15 -4.27 4.40
C VAL A 49 3.36 -5.06 3.95
N THR A 50 4.21 -5.45 4.89
CA THR A 50 5.30 -6.39 4.65
C THR A 50 4.70 -7.80 4.66
N PRO A 51 4.57 -8.49 3.52
CA PRO A 51 4.16 -9.88 3.55
C PRO A 51 5.33 -10.69 4.13
N MET A 52 5.03 -11.68 4.97
CA MET A 52 6.03 -12.55 5.59
C MET A 52 6.89 -13.22 4.51
N ALA A 53 8.14 -12.74 4.36
CA ALA A 53 9.34 -13.48 3.96
C ALA A 53 10.57 -12.58 3.71
N PHE A 54 10.47 -11.24 3.56
CA PHE A 54 11.65 -10.42 3.23
C PHE A 54 11.71 -8.99 3.81
N ASN A 55 12.95 -8.55 4.04
CA ASN A 55 13.44 -7.40 4.81
C ASN A 55 13.36 -6.03 4.09
N ALA A 56 12.31 -5.73 3.33
CA ALA A 56 12.16 -4.41 2.72
C ALA A 56 10.69 -3.91 2.76
N PRO A 57 10.44 -2.64 3.13
CA PRO A 57 9.10 -2.08 3.09
C PRO A 57 8.69 -1.76 1.65
N PHE A 58 7.51 -2.23 1.25
CA PHE A 58 6.92 -1.92 -0.07
C PHE A 58 5.67 -1.08 0.16
N ALA A 59 5.55 0.00 -0.60
CA ALA A 59 4.46 0.95 -0.44
C ALA A 59 3.31 0.52 -1.37
N VAL A 60 2.18 0.08 -0.82
CA VAL A 60 0.99 -0.23 -1.63
C VAL A 60 0.23 1.07 -1.86
N SER A 61 0.24 1.60 -3.10
CA SER A 61 -0.63 2.71 -3.51
C SER A 61 -1.99 2.15 -3.93
N GLN A 62 -3.08 2.73 -3.41
CA GLN A 62 -4.46 2.28 -3.70
C GLN A 62 -4.83 2.27 -5.20
N ASN A 63 -4.05 2.93 -6.06
CA ASN A 63 -4.41 3.14 -7.46
C ASN A 63 -3.69 2.21 -8.46
N SER A 64 -2.66 1.48 -8.04
CA SER A 64 -1.94 0.53 -8.90
C SER A 64 -1.21 -0.44 -8.01
N ALA A 65 -1.46 -1.74 -8.17
CA ALA A 65 -0.57 -2.75 -7.61
C ALA A 65 0.79 -2.57 -8.28
N ASP A 66 1.74 -1.91 -7.60
CA ASP A 66 3.08 -1.68 -8.13
C ASP A 66 3.66 -2.99 -8.66
N ALA A 67 4.38 -2.93 -9.78
CA ALA A 67 4.95 -4.13 -10.42
C ALA A 67 5.78 -4.98 -9.43
N SER A 68 6.45 -4.31 -8.47
CA SER A 68 7.20 -4.95 -7.39
C SER A 68 6.32 -5.73 -6.41
N TYR A 69 5.13 -5.23 -6.07
CA TYR A 69 4.18 -5.95 -5.21
C TYR A 69 3.68 -7.23 -5.89
N LEU A 70 3.26 -7.13 -7.15
CA LEU A 70 2.81 -8.31 -7.89
C LEU A 70 3.94 -9.32 -8.11
N GLN A 71 5.18 -8.84 -8.33
CA GLN A 71 6.35 -9.69 -8.43
C GLN A 71 6.63 -10.45 -7.13
N GLN A 72 6.54 -9.79 -5.99
CA GLN A 72 6.73 -10.43 -4.68
C GLN A 72 5.63 -11.42 -4.36
N MET A 73 4.38 -11.08 -4.69
CA MET A 73 3.27 -11.99 -4.52
C MET A 73 3.45 -13.24 -5.41
N ALA A 74 3.88 -13.09 -6.66
CA ALA A 74 4.21 -14.21 -7.53
C ALA A 74 5.33 -15.09 -6.95
N LEU A 75 6.41 -14.48 -6.43
CA LEU A 75 7.51 -15.21 -5.76
C LEU A 75 7.01 -15.98 -4.54
N SER A 76 6.13 -15.39 -3.73
CA SER A 76 5.56 -16.06 -2.56
C SER A 76 4.70 -17.27 -2.94
N PHE A 77 3.91 -17.18 -4.00
CA PHE A 77 3.09 -18.29 -4.48
C PHE A 77 3.94 -19.43 -5.06
N ILE A 78 5.03 -19.10 -5.76
CA ILE A 78 6.01 -20.09 -6.23
C ILE A 78 6.60 -20.85 -5.04
N ALA A 79 7.02 -20.13 -3.99
CA ALA A 79 7.56 -20.76 -2.79
C ALA A 79 6.53 -21.64 -2.07
N LEU A 80 5.29 -21.17 -1.88
CA LEU A 80 4.23 -21.95 -1.22
C LEU A 80 3.85 -23.23 -1.98
N ARG A 81 4.06 -23.27 -3.30
CA ARG A 81 3.78 -24.46 -4.10
C ARG A 81 4.97 -25.40 -4.25
N LEU A 82 6.17 -24.85 -4.46
CA LEU A 82 7.33 -25.63 -4.91
C LEU A 82 8.43 -25.77 -3.85
N ASN A 83 8.43 -24.96 -2.79
CA ASN A 83 9.40 -25.04 -1.70
C ASN A 83 8.76 -25.69 -0.47
N VAL A 84 8.56 -27.01 -0.55
CA VAL A 84 7.82 -27.77 0.46
C VAL A 84 8.54 -29.08 0.81
N SER A 85 8.40 -29.48 2.06
CA SER A 85 8.87 -30.76 2.61
C SER A 85 7.69 -31.64 3.03
N SER A 86 7.95 -32.89 3.35
CA SER A 86 6.90 -33.84 3.78
C SER A 86 6.07 -33.33 4.99
N GLU A 87 6.70 -32.52 5.85
CA GLU A 87 6.11 -31.94 7.06
C GLU A 87 5.36 -30.64 6.78
N THR A 88 5.75 -29.88 5.75
CA THR A 88 5.26 -28.51 5.51
C THR A 88 4.26 -28.42 4.34
N VAL A 89 4.20 -29.44 3.49
CA VAL A 89 3.41 -29.44 2.25
C VAL A 89 1.92 -29.14 2.46
N ASP A 90 1.30 -29.68 3.52
CA ASP A 90 -0.13 -29.43 3.78
C ASP A 90 -0.40 -27.96 4.13
N ALA A 91 0.43 -27.40 5.02
CA ALA A 91 0.28 -26.02 5.48
C ALA A 91 0.51 -25.03 4.35
N SER A 92 1.53 -25.27 3.52
CA SER A 92 1.86 -24.43 2.37
C SER A 92 0.77 -24.49 1.29
N HIS A 93 0.24 -25.69 0.99
CA HIS A 93 -0.85 -25.86 0.03
C HIS A 93 -2.17 -25.25 0.55
N GLN A 94 -2.45 -25.37 1.86
CA GLN A 94 -3.62 -24.72 2.47
C GLN A 94 -3.53 -23.19 2.42
N ALA A 95 -2.35 -22.62 2.67
CA ALA A 95 -2.13 -21.19 2.53
C ALA A 95 -2.32 -20.73 1.08
N LEU A 96 -1.82 -21.49 0.09
CA LEU A 96 -2.00 -21.19 -1.32
C LEU A 96 -3.48 -21.18 -1.75
N LEU A 97 -4.30 -22.10 -1.23
CA LEU A 97 -5.73 -22.18 -1.54
C LEU A 97 -6.51 -20.92 -1.15
N GLN A 98 -6.08 -20.17 -0.14
CA GLN A 98 -6.72 -18.92 0.30
C GLN A 98 -6.64 -17.81 -0.76
N TYR A 99 -5.64 -17.86 -1.64
CA TYR A 99 -5.41 -16.86 -2.69
C TYR A 99 -5.99 -17.26 -4.05
N ILE A 100 -6.52 -18.49 -4.17
CA ILE A 100 -7.10 -19.00 -5.42
C ILE A 100 -8.57 -18.60 -5.53
N ARG A 101 -9.01 -18.26 -6.75
CA ARG A 101 -10.41 -17.93 -7.04
C ARG A 101 -11.34 -19.07 -6.57
N PRO A 102 -12.45 -18.78 -5.88
CA PRO A 102 -13.35 -19.81 -5.33
C PRO A 102 -13.81 -20.86 -6.36
N GLY A 103 -14.09 -20.46 -7.61
CA GLY A 103 -14.49 -21.38 -8.67
C GLY A 103 -13.42 -22.39 -9.11
N ALA A 104 -12.14 -22.13 -8.83
CA ALA A 104 -11.02 -23.00 -9.17
C ALA A 104 -10.43 -23.74 -7.95
N GLN A 105 -10.83 -23.39 -6.73
CA GLN A 105 -10.28 -23.97 -5.50
C GLN A 105 -10.49 -25.48 -5.42
N ASN A 106 -11.68 -25.98 -5.79
CA ASN A 106 -11.99 -27.42 -5.71
C ASN A 106 -11.08 -28.25 -6.62
N GLN A 107 -10.86 -27.78 -7.85
CA GLN A 107 -9.97 -28.45 -8.80
C GLN A 107 -8.52 -28.41 -8.30
N MET A 108 -8.06 -27.25 -7.83
CA MET A 108 -6.71 -27.12 -7.31
C MET A 108 -6.48 -27.99 -6.07
N LYS A 109 -7.47 -28.10 -5.18
CA LYS A 109 -7.35 -28.92 -3.96
C LYS A 109 -7.10 -30.39 -4.28
N VAL A 110 -7.72 -30.93 -5.32
CA VAL A 110 -7.49 -32.32 -5.75
C VAL A 110 -6.05 -32.50 -6.24
N ILE A 111 -5.57 -31.59 -7.08
CA ILE A 111 -4.20 -31.63 -7.62
C ILE A 111 -3.16 -31.52 -6.50
N LEU A 112 -3.32 -30.52 -5.62
CA LEU A 112 -2.40 -30.28 -4.50
C LEU A 112 -2.40 -31.42 -3.48
N ALA A 113 -3.53 -32.11 -3.29
CA ALA A 113 -3.62 -33.27 -2.42
C ALA A 113 -2.88 -34.48 -3.01
N GLU A 114 -2.94 -34.68 -4.34
CA GLU A 114 -2.18 -35.73 -5.00
C GLU A 114 -0.67 -35.45 -4.95
N GLU A 115 -0.26 -34.20 -5.23
CA GLU A 115 1.13 -33.76 -5.11
C GLU A 115 1.65 -33.95 -3.67
N ALA A 116 0.88 -33.53 -2.66
CA ALA A 116 1.24 -33.69 -1.25
C ALA A 116 1.40 -35.16 -0.86
N LYS A 117 0.53 -36.05 -1.35
CA LYS A 117 0.60 -37.49 -1.08
C LYS A 117 1.89 -38.09 -1.63
N ARG A 118 2.30 -37.70 -2.85
CA ARG A 118 3.56 -38.18 -3.45
C ARG A 118 4.78 -37.73 -2.64
N ILE A 119 4.84 -36.43 -2.31
CA ILE A 119 5.94 -35.83 -1.53
C ILE A 119 6.09 -36.51 -0.16
N LYS A 120 4.97 -36.82 0.50
CA LYS A 120 4.96 -37.52 1.79
C LYS A 120 5.34 -38.99 1.69
N ASN A 121 4.85 -39.69 0.67
CA ASN A 121 5.17 -41.10 0.46
C ASN A 121 6.66 -41.30 0.19
N ASP A 122 7.27 -40.39 -0.58
CA ASP A 122 8.66 -40.50 -0.99
C ASP A 122 9.64 -39.82 0.00
N ASN A 123 9.12 -39.15 1.04
CA ASN A 123 9.88 -38.36 2.02
C ASN A 123 10.89 -37.41 1.34
N VAL A 124 10.41 -36.67 0.34
CA VAL A 124 11.24 -35.79 -0.47
C VAL A 124 11.01 -34.34 -0.09
N ASN A 125 12.08 -33.54 -0.21
CA ASN A 125 12.02 -32.10 -0.11
C ASN A 125 12.15 -31.50 -1.50
N SER A 126 11.26 -30.56 -1.82
CA SER A 126 11.29 -29.81 -3.06
C SER A 126 11.81 -28.39 -2.78
N ALA A 127 12.75 -27.95 -3.61
CA ALA A 127 13.27 -26.59 -3.59
C ALA A 127 13.40 -26.09 -5.03
N PHE A 128 12.82 -24.94 -5.29
CA PHE A 128 12.78 -24.28 -6.57
C PHE A 128 13.46 -22.91 -6.45
N PHE A 129 14.44 -22.69 -7.34
CA PHE A 129 15.20 -21.46 -7.42
C PHE A 129 14.87 -20.76 -8.75
N GLN A 130 14.11 -19.68 -8.67
CA GLN A 130 13.78 -18.87 -9.84
C GLN A 130 14.98 -18.04 -10.34
N THR A 131 15.20 -18.00 -11.65
CA THR A 131 16.23 -17.15 -12.28
C THR A 131 15.73 -15.72 -12.50
N SER A 132 14.47 -15.56 -12.91
CA SER A 132 13.83 -14.25 -13.08
C SER A 132 12.31 -14.36 -13.00
N VAL A 133 11.65 -13.31 -12.53
CA VAL A 133 10.19 -13.16 -12.55
C VAL A 133 9.87 -11.82 -13.19
N ARG A 134 9.08 -11.83 -14.26
CA ARG A 134 8.61 -10.61 -14.94
C ARG A 134 7.10 -10.52 -14.77
N VAL A 135 6.63 -9.37 -14.28
CA VAL A 135 5.20 -9.10 -14.12
C VAL A 135 4.79 -7.91 -14.97
N TRP A 136 3.63 -8.03 -15.61
CA TRP A 136 3.04 -7.00 -16.46
C TRP A 136 1.82 -6.43 -15.72
N PRO A 137 1.95 -5.27 -15.04
CA PRO A 137 0.78 -4.59 -14.52
C PRO A 137 -0.09 -4.15 -15.70
N GLN A 138 -1.33 -4.61 -15.74
CA GLN A 138 -2.34 -4.08 -16.67
C GLN A 138 -2.74 -2.71 -16.11
N TYR A 139 -2.57 -1.64 -16.90
CA TYR A 139 -3.00 -0.27 -16.57
C TYR A 139 -4.50 -0.12 -16.75
#